data_AF-A0A416KIB9-F1
#
_entry.id   AF-A0A416KIB9-F1
#
_cell.length_a   1.000
_cell.length_b   1.000
_cell.length_c   1.000
_cell.angle_alpha   90.00
_cell.angle_beta   90.00
_cell.angle_gamma   90.00
#
_symmetry.space_group_name_H-M   'P 1'
#
loop_
_entity.id
_entity.type
_entity.pdbx_description
1 polymer ?
#
loop_
_entity_poly.entity_id
_entity_poly.type
_entity_poly.pdbx_seq_one_letter_code
_entity_poly.pdbx_strand_id
1 'polypeptide(L)'
;MIEVIKMYTSETVKQVNDWMINSISDWMVKSGTRSTTEGNWIIHVYEITRKFNVTKNWITAYRDEIIDALYKHNAVADVTYGWSPDGDVECFDIDFYLSFCQNLSDED
;
A
#
# COMPACT_ATOMS: atom_id res chain seq x y z
N MET A 1 26.18 -25.79 7.29
CA MET A 1 25.05 -26.33 6.50
C MET A 1 23.71 -25.79 6.97
N ILE A 2 23.30 -26.01 8.23
CA ILE A 2 22.00 -25.54 8.77
C ILE A 2 21.89 -24.00 8.82
N GLU A 3 22.94 -23.29 9.25
CA GLU A 3 22.92 -21.81 9.34
C GLU A 3 22.86 -21.13 7.96
N VAL A 4 23.61 -21.67 6.99
CA VAL A 4 23.62 -21.20 5.61
C VAL A 4 22.24 -21.36 4.96
N ILE A 5 21.57 -22.51 5.16
CA ILE A 5 20.21 -22.74 4.66
C ILE A 5 19.21 -21.75 5.28
N LYS A 6 19.29 -21.51 6.60
CA LYS A 6 18.43 -20.53 7.31
C LYS A 6 18.63 -19.11 6.79
N MET A 7 19.87 -18.72 6.50
CA MET A 7 20.21 -17.41 5.94
C MET A 7 19.59 -17.22 4.56
N TYR A 8 19.75 -18.19 3.64
CA TYR A 8 19.15 -18.13 2.30
C TYR A 8 17.61 -18.08 2.34
N THR A 9 16.98 -18.78 3.29
CA THR A 9 15.52 -18.70 3.47
C THR A 9 15.09 -17.33 3.97
N SER A 10 15.81 -16.73 4.93
CA SER A 10 15.47 -15.39 5.45
C SER A 10 15.61 -14.28 4.39
N GLU A 11 16.64 -14.34 3.55
CA GLU A 11 16.86 -13.37 2.49
C GLU A 11 15.79 -13.47 1.40
N THR A 12 15.43 -14.71 1.02
CA THR A 12 14.35 -14.94 0.05
C THR A 12 13.01 -14.43 0.58
N VAL A 13 12.70 -14.68 1.86
CA VAL A 13 11.46 -14.17 2.49
C VAL A 13 11.44 -12.65 2.49
N LYS A 14 12.56 -12.00 2.83
CA LYS A 14 12.66 -10.54 2.78
C LYS A 14 12.41 -10.00 1.37
N GLN A 15 13.05 -10.59 0.35
CA GLN A 15 12.88 -10.18 -1.04
C GLN A 15 11.42 -10.32 -1.51
N VAL A 16 10.73 -11.39 -1.12
CA VAL A 16 9.31 -11.59 -1.44
C VAL A 16 8.43 -10.55 -0.75
N ASN A 17 8.69 -10.24 0.52
CA ASN A 17 7.94 -9.20 1.23
C ASN A 17 8.19 -7.82 0.62
N ASP A 18 9.44 -7.46 0.35
CA ASP A 18 9.80 -6.18 -0.29
C ASP A 18 9.10 -6.05 -1.66
N TRP A 19 9.09 -7.12 -2.46
CA TRP A 19 8.38 -7.14 -3.74
C TRP A 19 6.86 -6.96 -3.57
N MET A 20 6.26 -7.63 -2.58
CA MET A 20 4.83 -7.53 -2.31
C MET A 20 4.45 -6.12 -1.84
N ILE A 21 5.23 -5.53 -0.93
CA ILE A 21 5.05 -4.17 -0.41
C ILE A 21 5.05 -3.17 -1.56
N ASN A 22 6.06 -3.21 -2.43
CA ASN A 22 6.15 -2.33 -3.60
C ASN A 22 4.97 -2.54 -4.58
N SER A 23 4.55 -3.80 -4.79
CA SER A 23 3.42 -4.11 -5.67
C SER A 23 2.10 -3.56 -5.13
N ILE A 24 1.91 -3.60 -3.80
CA ILE A 24 0.76 -3.02 -3.11
C ILE A 24 0.79 -1.50 -3.22
N SER A 25 1.91 -0.84 -2.91
CA SER A 25 2.03 0.63 -2.97
C SER A 25 1.82 1.16 -4.39
N ASP A 26 2.43 0.53 -5.40
CA ASP A 26 2.25 0.86 -6.82
C ASP A 26 0.77 0.83 -7.20
N TRP A 27 0.05 -0.22 -6.78
CA TRP A 27 -1.36 -0.36 -7.05
C TRP A 27 -2.20 0.67 -6.31
N MET A 28 -1.91 0.93 -5.03
CA MET A 28 -2.64 1.90 -4.22
C MET A 28 -2.56 3.31 -4.84
N VAL A 29 -1.37 3.74 -5.26
CA VAL A 29 -1.17 5.03 -5.94
C VAL A 29 -1.92 5.06 -7.28
N LYS A 30 -1.78 4.03 -8.11
CA LYS A 30 -2.46 3.97 -9.40
C LYS A 30 -3.98 3.95 -9.26
N SER A 31 -4.50 3.26 -8.26
CA SER A 31 -5.93 3.16 -7.99
C SER A 31 -6.45 4.50 -7.47
N GLY A 32 -5.81 5.07 -6.44
CA GLY A 32 -6.24 6.32 -5.81
C GLY A 32 -6.22 7.51 -6.76
N THR A 33 -5.09 7.75 -7.45
CA THR A 33 -4.96 8.87 -8.41
C THR A 33 -5.97 8.83 -9.57
N ARG A 34 -6.49 7.65 -9.94
CA ARG A 34 -7.53 7.51 -10.96
C ARG A 34 -8.95 7.63 -10.42
N SER A 35 -9.12 7.57 -9.10
CA SER A 35 -10.43 7.48 -8.46
C SER A 35 -10.85 8.78 -7.77
N THR A 36 -9.99 9.79 -7.75
CA THR A 36 -10.26 11.07 -7.08
C THR A 36 -9.89 12.27 -7.94
N THR A 37 -10.69 13.33 -7.84
CA THR A 37 -10.40 14.68 -8.35
C THR A 37 -9.98 15.64 -7.24
N GLU A 38 -10.25 15.27 -5.99
CA GLU A 38 -10.02 16.11 -4.82
C GLU A 38 -8.69 15.79 -4.12
N GLY A 39 -7.97 14.79 -4.64
CA GLY A 39 -6.65 14.41 -4.14
C GLY A 39 -6.70 13.38 -3.02
N ASN A 40 -7.85 13.09 -2.41
CA ASN A 40 -7.96 12.11 -1.35
C ASN A 40 -8.57 10.78 -1.84
N TRP A 41 -8.04 9.64 -1.37
CA TRP A 41 -8.67 8.34 -1.57
C TRP A 41 -8.38 7.36 -0.43
N ILE A 42 -9.45 6.73 0.08
CA ILE A 42 -9.36 5.70 1.11
C ILE A 42 -9.35 4.31 0.45
N ILE A 43 -8.38 3.49 0.82
CA ILE A 43 -8.25 2.09 0.39
C ILE A 43 -8.44 1.19 1.60
N HIS A 44 -9.49 0.39 1.59
CA HIS A 44 -9.75 -0.55 2.67
C HIS A 44 -8.89 -1.80 2.55
N VAL A 45 -8.48 -2.36 3.69
CA VAL A 45 -7.61 -3.54 3.71
C VAL A 45 -8.26 -4.75 3.02
N TYR A 46 -9.58 -4.89 3.04
CA TYR A 46 -10.25 -5.97 2.31
C TYR A 46 -10.04 -5.91 0.78
N GLU A 47 -9.78 -4.73 0.23
CA GLU A 47 -9.46 -4.55 -1.19
C GLU A 47 -8.06 -5.06 -1.49
N ILE A 48 -7.10 -4.75 -0.61
CA ILE A 48 -5.72 -5.22 -0.71
C ILE A 48 -5.66 -6.75 -0.57
N THR A 49 -6.33 -7.32 0.43
CA THR A 49 -6.30 -8.77 0.68
C THR A 49 -6.90 -9.55 -0.48
N ARG A 50 -8.02 -9.08 -1.06
CA ARG A 50 -8.65 -9.69 -2.25
C ARG A 50 -7.74 -9.62 -3.47
N LYS A 51 -7.00 -8.53 -3.64
CA LYS A 51 -6.17 -8.32 -4.83
C LYS A 51 -4.84 -9.08 -4.79
N PHE A 52 -4.18 -9.07 -3.64
CA PHE A 52 -2.81 -9.60 -3.51
C PHE A 52 -2.74 -10.94 -2.78
N ASN A 53 -3.88 -11.47 -2.33
CA ASN A 53 -3.97 -12.72 -1.58
C ASN A 53 -3.06 -12.73 -0.33
N VAL A 54 -3.03 -11.59 0.37
CA VAL A 54 -2.36 -11.40 1.66
C VAL A 54 -3.40 -11.32 2.77
N THR A 55 -3.00 -11.59 4.02
CA THR A 55 -3.90 -11.51 5.17
C THR A 55 -3.92 -10.11 5.76
N LYS A 56 -4.98 -9.79 6.52
CA LYS A 56 -5.08 -8.55 7.29
C LYS A 56 -3.90 -8.40 8.26
N ASN A 57 -3.55 -9.45 8.99
CA ASN A 57 -2.41 -9.46 9.90
C ASN A 57 -1.07 -9.19 9.20
N TRP A 58 -0.89 -9.67 7.96
CA TRP A 58 0.31 -9.35 7.18
C TRP A 58 0.36 -7.85 6.86
N ILE A 59 -0.76 -7.26 6.44
CA ILE A 59 -0.86 -5.82 6.21
C ILE A 59 -0.58 -5.03 7.51
N THR A 60 -1.16 -5.45 8.64
CA THR A 60 -0.88 -4.84 9.95
C THR A 60 0.60 -4.91 10.30
N ALA A 61 1.24 -6.07 10.06
CA ALA A 61 2.64 -6.30 10.40
C ALA A 61 3.62 -5.48 9.53
N TYR A 62 3.27 -5.22 8.26
CA TYR A 62 4.09 -4.45 7.31
C TYR A 62 3.54 -3.05 7.03
N ARG A 63 2.68 -2.53 7.91
CA ARG A 63 1.99 -1.25 7.70
C ARG A 63 3.00 -0.12 7.46
N ASP A 64 4.02 -0.03 8.31
CA ASP A 64 4.98 1.07 8.25
C ASP A 64 5.83 0.99 6.97
N GLU A 65 6.22 -0.21 6.55
CA GLU A 65 6.94 -0.41 5.29
C GLU A 65 6.08 -0.13 4.06
N ILE A 66 4.78 -0.40 4.11
CA ILE A 66 3.82 0.01 3.07
C ILE A 66 3.71 1.53 3.00
N ILE A 67 3.62 2.21 4.15
CA ILE A 67 3.61 3.68 4.23
C ILE A 67 4.91 4.26 3.68
N ASP A 68 6.07 3.73 4.08
CA ASP A 68 7.37 4.13 3.56
C ASP A 68 7.48 3.92 2.04
N ALA A 69 6.88 2.85 1.51
CA ALA A 69 6.82 2.60 0.08
C ALA A 69 5.90 3.61 -0.63
N LEU A 70 4.75 3.96 -0.05
CA LEU A 70 3.85 4.99 -0.58
C LEU A 70 4.54 6.35 -0.68
N TYR A 71 5.27 6.78 0.35
CA TYR A 71 6.00 8.06 0.33
C TYR A 71 7.15 8.12 -0.69
N LYS A 72 7.59 6.99 -1.28
CA LYS A 72 8.54 7.01 -2.39
C LYS A 72 7.90 7.39 -3.73
N HIS A 73 6.57 7.43 -3.81
CA HIS A 73 5.86 7.89 -4.99
C HIS A 73 5.70 9.41 -4.97
N ASN A 74 6.20 10.07 -6.02
CA ASN A 74 6.05 11.53 -6.18
C ASN A 74 4.60 12.03 -6.20
N ALA A 75 3.62 11.13 -6.40
CA ALA A 75 2.20 11.46 -6.39
C ALA A 75 1.63 11.61 -4.98
N VAL A 76 2.24 11.00 -3.96
CA VAL A 76 1.72 10.94 -2.59
C VAL A 76 2.16 12.18 -1.81
N ALA A 77 1.19 12.88 -1.23
CA ALA A 77 1.39 14.05 -0.39
C ALA A 77 1.35 13.69 1.10
N ASP A 78 0.38 12.87 1.52
CA ASP A 78 0.28 12.37 2.89
C ASP A 78 -0.38 10.98 2.94
N VAL A 79 -0.12 10.24 4.03
CA VAL A 79 -0.73 8.94 4.28
C VAL A 79 -1.09 8.83 5.76
N THR A 80 -2.37 8.59 6.05
CA THR A 80 -2.84 8.16 7.35
C THR A 80 -3.49 6.78 7.25
N TYR A 81 -3.87 6.18 8.38
CA TYR A 81 -4.49 4.87 8.40
C TYR A 81 -5.50 4.74 9.54
N GLY A 82 -6.54 3.96 9.29
CA GLY A 82 -7.57 3.62 10.25
C GLY A 82 -7.27 2.31 10.98
N TRP A 83 -7.84 2.16 12.17
CA TRP A 83 -7.78 0.94 12.99
C TRP A 83 -9.15 0.35 13.14
N SER A 84 -9.26 -0.97 12.94
CA SER A 84 -10.47 -1.69 13.30
C SER A 84 -10.47 -2.08 14.79
N PRO A 85 -11.64 -2.38 15.37
CA PRO A 85 -11.76 -2.72 16.80
C PRO A 85 -10.96 -3.95 17.26
N ASP A 86 -10.56 -4.82 16.33
CA ASP A 86 -9.73 -6.00 16.55
C ASP A 86 -8.22 -5.68 16.64
N GLY A 87 -7.83 -4.41 16.46
CA GLY A 87 -6.44 -3.95 16.55
C GLY A 87 -5.63 -4.10 15.27
N ASP A 88 -6.27 -4.50 14.17
CA ASP A 88 -5.65 -4.53 12.85
C ASP A 88 -5.89 -3.25 12.04
N VAL A 89 -5.05 -3.00 11.03
CA VAL A 89 -5.27 -1.89 10.11
C VAL A 89 -6.58 -2.11 9.34
N GLU A 90 -7.42 -1.07 9.27
CA GLU A 90 -8.71 -1.11 8.57
C GLU A 90 -8.59 -0.57 7.14
N CYS A 91 -7.88 0.55 6.99
CA CYS A 91 -7.72 1.24 5.72
C CYS A 91 -6.45 2.11 5.74
N PHE A 92 -6.04 2.52 4.55
CA PHE A 92 -5.10 3.61 4.32
C PHE A 92 -5.86 4.76 3.69
N ASP A 93 -5.66 5.95 4.22
CA ASP A 93 -6.22 7.21 3.74
C ASP A 93 -5.08 8.02 3.13
N ILE A 94 -5.12 8.19 1.80
CA ILE A 94 -3.99 8.69 1.03
C ILE A 94 -4.36 10.00 0.36
N ASP A 95 -3.57 11.03 0.65
CA ASP A 95 -3.61 12.29 -0.06
C ASP A 95 -2.58 12.28 -1.19
N PHE A 96 -3.02 12.72 -2.36
CA PHE A 96 -2.25 12.83 -3.58
C PHE A 96 -2.15 14.29 -4.03
N TYR A 97 -1.01 14.65 -4.62
CA TYR A 97 -0.91 15.92 -5.34
C TYR A 97 -1.83 15.90 -6.58
N LEU A 98 -2.69 16.92 -6.70
CA LEU A 98 -3.70 17.02 -7.75
C LEU A 98 -3.12 16.90 -9.18
N SER A 99 -1.87 17.29 -9.41
CA SER A 99 -1.20 17.14 -10.70
C SER A 99 -1.04 15.69 -11.17
N PHE A 100 -1.17 14.72 -10.26
CA PHE A 100 -1.11 13.29 -10.57
C PHE A 100 -2.48 12.61 -10.58
N CYS A 101 -3.51 13.29 -10.07
CA CYS A 101 -4.87 12.80 -10.15
C CYS A 101 -5.37 12.94 -11.59
N GLN A 102 -6.29 12.05 -11.98
CA GLN A 102 -7.11 12.36 -13.15
C GLN A 102 -7.86 13.65 -12.82
N ASN A 103 -7.41 14.76 -13.40
CA ASN A 103 -8.29 15.88 -13.63
C ASN A 103 -9.44 15.28 -14.46
N LEU A 104 -10.58 14.98 -13.84
CA LEU A 104 -11.85 14.94 -14.55
C LEU A 104 -12.18 16.39 -14.95
N SER A 105 -11.25 17.06 -15.64
CA SER A 105 -11.51 18.30 -16.32
C SER A 105 -12.29 17.91 -17.56
N ASP A 106 -13.60 17.96 -17.34
CA ASP A 106 -14.68 18.10 -18.31
C ASP A 106 -14.67 17.07 -19.45
N GLU A 107 -15.42 15.97 -19.25
CA GLU A 107 -16.01 15.29 -20.41
C GLU A 107 -16.92 16.29 -21.15
N ASP A 108 -16.63 16.42 -22.45
CA ASP A 108 -17.19 17.31 -23.48
C ASP A 108 -18.70 17.65 -23.41
#